data_AF-A0A3D4B4M8-F1
#
_entry.id   AF-A0A3D4B4M8-F1
#
_cell.length_a   1.000
_cell.length_b   1.000
_cell.length_c   1.000
_cell.angle_alpha   90.00
_cell.angle_beta   90.00
_cell.angle_gamma   90.00
#
_symmetry.space_group_name_H-M   'P 1'
#
loop_
_entity.id
_entity.type
_entity.pdbx_description
1 polymer ?
#
loop_
_entity_poly.entity_id
_entity_poly.type
_entity_poly.pdbx_seq_one_letter_code
_entity_poly.pdbx_strand_id
1 'polypeptide(L)'
;SKALNQEKRGAVYLPAGYDTSDKTYPVIYFLHGLFGSENRWEQRGAKPIVDKLIADGTITPAIIAIADGDNSFYVNAVNGQAA
;
A
#
# COMPACT_ATOMS: atom_id res chain seq x y z
N SER A 1 -15.73 0.58 -3.91
CA SER A 1 -15.13 1.04 -5.18
C SER A 1 -16.22 1.30 -6.20
N LYS A 2 -16.39 2.56 -6.65
CA LYS A 2 -17.38 2.91 -7.68
C LYS A 2 -17.05 2.29 -9.05
N ALA A 3 -15.77 2.26 -9.42
CA ALA A 3 -15.32 1.72 -10.70
C ALA A 3 -15.54 0.20 -10.82
N LEU A 4 -15.47 -0.53 -9.70
CA LEU A 4 -15.61 -1.99 -9.68
C LEU A 4 -17.00 -2.46 -9.25
N ASN A 5 -17.86 -1.55 -8.79
CA ASN A 5 -19.14 -1.88 -8.12
C ASN A 5 -18.99 -2.93 -7.01
N GLN A 6 -17.92 -2.83 -6.22
CA GLN A 6 -17.58 -3.78 -5.15
C GLN A 6 -16.96 -3.05 -3.96
N GLU A 7 -17.16 -3.58 -2.75
CA GLU A 7 -16.36 -3.19 -1.58
C GLU A 7 -14.94 -3.74 -1.72
N LYS A 8 -13.95 -2.91 -1.41
CA LYS A 8 -12.53 -3.27 -1.48
C LYS A 8 -11.86 -2.86 -0.19
N ARG A 9 -11.04 -3.76 0.35
CA ARG A 9 -10.21 -3.50 1.52
C ARG A 9 -8.87 -2.91 1.10
N GLY A 10 -8.21 -2.28 2.05
CA GLY A 10 -6.88 -1.75 1.90
C GLY A 10 -6.28 -1.49 3.27
N ALA A 11 -4.96 -1.37 3.31
CA ALA A 11 -4.22 -0.97 4.49
C ALA A 11 -3.42 0.29 4.20
N VAL A 12 -3.14 1.08 5.23
CA VAL A 12 -2.35 2.31 5.11
C VAL A 12 -1.30 2.32 6.20
N TYR A 13 -0.03 2.48 5.80
CA TYR A 13 1.04 2.85 6.70
C TYR A 13 1.17 4.38 6.74
N LEU A 14 1.19 4.92 7.95
CA LEU A 14 1.44 6.32 8.22
C LEU A 14 2.79 6.45 8.93
N PRO A 15 3.68 7.35 8.48
CA PRO A 15 4.97 7.54 9.12
C PRO A 15 4.80 8.15 10.52
N ALA A 16 5.79 7.96 11.38
CA ALA A 16 5.79 8.55 12.72
C ALA A 16 5.58 10.08 12.67
N GLY A 17 4.71 10.59 13.54
CA GLY A 17 4.38 12.02 13.62
C GLY A 17 3.39 12.51 12.55
N TYR A 18 2.78 11.61 11.77
CA TYR A 18 1.77 11.98 10.76
C TYR A 18 0.59 12.76 11.37
N ASP A 19 0.01 12.29 12.48
CA ASP A 19 -1.21 12.89 13.07
C ASP A 19 -1.01 14.28 13.67
N THR A 20 0.24 14.68 13.91
CA THR A 20 0.58 15.95 14.57
C THR A 20 1.30 16.93 13.64
N SER A 21 1.46 16.59 12.37
CA SER A 21 2.23 17.37 11.41
C SER A 21 1.36 17.90 10.27
N ASP A 22 1.59 19.15 9.87
CA ASP A 22 1.02 19.74 8.65
C ASP A 22 1.81 19.39 7.38
N LYS A 23 2.73 18.42 7.45
CA LYS A 23 3.56 18.00 6.32
C LYS A 23 2.71 17.29 5.27
N THR A 24 3.01 17.57 4.00
CA THR A 24 2.54 16.74 2.89
C THR A 24 3.55 15.63 2.64
N TYR A 25 3.07 14.40 2.54
CA TYR A 25 3.89 13.21 2.35
C TYR A 25 3.71 12.65 0.94
N PRO A 26 4.79 12.19 0.26
CA PRO A 26 4.63 11.38 -0.93
C PRO A 26 3.88 10.08 -0.60
N VAL A 27 3.14 9.56 -1.58
CA VAL A 27 2.37 8.32 -1.45
C VAL A 27 2.98 7.23 -2.32
N ILE A 28 3.26 6.08 -1.70
CA ILE A 28 3.69 4.87 -2.39
C ILE A 28 2.49 3.92 -2.43
N TYR A 29 2.11 3.47 -3.62
CA TYR A 29 1.12 2.40 -3.78
C TYR A 29 1.82 1.05 -3.83
N PHE A 30 1.61 0.22 -2.80
CA PHE A 30 2.17 -1.12 -2.74
C PHE A 30 1.16 -2.15 -3.25
N LEU A 31 1.56 -2.89 -4.27
CA LEU A 31 0.73 -3.90 -4.94
C LEU A 31 1.27 -5.28 -4.62
N HIS A 32 0.43 -6.17 -4.08
CA HIS A 32 0.83 -7.54 -3.78
C HIS A 32 0.76 -8.42 -5.04
N GLY A 33 1.55 -9.50 -5.06
CA GLY A 33 1.43 -10.54 -6.08
C GLY A 33 0.22 -11.45 -5.87
N LEU A 34 0.06 -12.44 -6.77
CA LEU A 34 -1.00 -13.44 -6.71
C LEU A 34 -1.06 -14.14 -5.33
N PHE A 35 -2.26 -14.51 -4.91
CA PHE A 35 -2.59 -15.12 -3.62
C PHE A 35 -2.19 -14.24 -2.42
N GLY A 36 -2.06 -12.94 -2.65
CA GLY A 36 -1.86 -11.92 -1.64
C GLY A 36 -3.15 -11.18 -1.31
N SER A 37 -3.04 -10.26 -0.36
CA SER A 37 -4.07 -9.30 -0.01
C SER A 37 -3.39 -8.05 0.57
N GLU A 38 -4.18 -7.08 1.00
CA GLU A 38 -3.74 -5.89 1.73
C GLU A 38 -2.90 -6.18 2.98
N ASN A 39 -3.06 -7.36 3.59
CA ASN A 39 -2.34 -7.76 4.80
C ASN A 39 -0.88 -8.19 4.53
N ARG A 40 -0.48 -8.34 3.26
CA ARG A 40 0.85 -8.85 2.88
C ARG A 40 1.99 -7.98 3.39
N TRP A 41 1.75 -6.68 3.50
CA TRP A 41 2.71 -5.73 4.04
C TRP A 41 3.06 -6.04 5.50
N GLU A 42 2.03 -6.25 6.33
CA GLU A 42 2.20 -6.60 7.74
C GLU A 42 2.78 -8.01 7.92
N GLN A 43 2.26 -8.99 7.17
CA GLN A 43 2.74 -10.39 7.21
C GLN A 43 4.23 -10.52 6.89
N ARG A 44 4.79 -9.58 6.12
CA ARG A 44 6.22 -9.54 5.76
C ARG A 44 7.08 -8.75 6.74
N GLY A 45 6.50 -8.19 7.81
CA GLY A 45 7.24 -7.38 8.78
C GLY A 45 7.79 -6.09 8.17
N ALA A 46 7.11 -5.51 7.19
CA ALA A 46 7.62 -4.36 6.45
C ALA A 46 7.65 -3.06 7.29
N LYS A 47 6.71 -2.92 8.25
CA LYS A 47 6.62 -1.73 9.12
C LYS A 47 7.93 -1.38 9.84
N PRO A 48 8.53 -2.26 10.67
CA PRO A 48 9.77 -1.93 11.39
C PRO A 48 10.95 -1.61 10.46
N ILE A 49 10.96 -2.19 9.25
CA ILE A 49 12.01 -1.91 8.24
C ILE A 49 11.85 -0.47 7.73
N VAL A 50 10.64 -0.09 7.31
CA VAL A 50 10.37 1.27 6.82
C VAL A 50 10.56 2.31 7.91
N ASP A 51 10.09 2.05 9.13
CA ASP A 51 10.32 2.94 10.27
C ASP A 51 11.81 3.18 10.49
N LYS A 52 12.63 2.12 10.45
CA LYS A 52 14.09 2.24 10.57
C LYS A 52 14.70 3.04 9.43
N LEU A 53 14.33 2.76 8.18
CA LEU A 53 14.88 3.48 7.03
C LEU A 53 14.55 4.97 7.05
N ILE A 54 13.36 5.33 7.56
CA ILE A 54 12.96 6.73 7.77
C ILE A 54 13.79 7.34 8.91
N ALA A 55 13.91 6.65 10.04
CA ALA A 55 14.67 7.14 11.20
C ALA A 55 16.16 7.33 10.88
N ASP A 56 16.75 6.44 10.09
CA ASP A 56 18.14 6.51 9.61
C ASP A 56 18.31 7.57 8.49
N GLY A 57 17.24 8.24 8.05
CA GLY A 57 17.26 9.23 6.97
C GLY A 57 17.55 8.65 5.59
N THR A 58 17.51 7.32 5.44
CA THR A 58 17.78 6.62 4.17
C THR A 58 16.65 6.84 3.17
N ILE A 59 15.41 6.94 3.66
CA ILE A 59 14.24 7.31 2.86
C ILE A 59 13.51 8.48 3.51
N THR A 60 12.88 9.32 2.70
CA THR A 60 11.98 10.37 3.21
C THR A 60 10.70 9.73 3.78
N PRO A 61 10.13 10.26 4.88
CA PRO A 61 8.81 9.83 5.36
C PRO A 61 7.78 9.81 4.23
N ALA A 62 7.04 8.72 4.11
CA ALA A 62 6.03 8.52 3.07
C ALA A 62 4.81 7.80 3.63
N ILE A 63 3.64 8.06 3.06
CA ILE A 63 2.44 7.22 3.24
C ILE A 63 2.58 6.02 2.31
N ILE A 64 2.24 4.83 2.79
CA ILE A 64 2.20 3.63 1.94
C ILE A 64 0.77 3.09 1.94
N ALA A 65 0.11 3.17 0.79
CA ALA A 65 -1.22 2.64 0.57
C ALA A 65 -1.11 1.24 -0.03
N ILE A 66 -1.65 0.24 0.66
CA ILE A 66 -1.64 -1.15 0.25
C ILE A 66 -3.05 -1.52 -0.22
N ALA A 67 -3.20 -1.72 -1.52
CA ALA A 67 -4.48 -2.09 -2.12
C ALA A 67 -4.68 -3.61 -2.07
N ASP A 68 -5.90 -4.07 -1.77
CA ASP A 68 -6.32 -5.43 -2.09
C ASP A 68 -6.65 -5.50 -3.59
N GLY A 69 -5.75 -6.12 -4.36
CA GLY A 69 -5.89 -6.31 -5.80
C GLY A 69 -6.60 -7.60 -6.21
N ASP A 70 -7.13 -8.38 -5.27
CA ASP A 70 -7.54 -9.77 -5.49
C ASP A 70 -6.40 -10.57 -6.17
N ASN A 71 -6.74 -11.60 -6.95
CA ASN A 71 -5.79 -12.28 -7.82
C ASN A 71 -5.74 -11.65 -9.22
N SER A 72 -5.67 -10.32 -9.30
CA SER A 72 -5.56 -9.58 -10.56
C SER A 72 -4.11 -9.19 -10.89
N PHE A 73 -3.90 -8.71 -12.11
CA PHE A 73 -2.62 -8.19 -12.57
C PHE A 73 -2.55 -6.65 -12.56
N TYR A 74 -3.51 -5.97 -11.91
CA TYR A 74 -3.61 -4.50 -11.90
C TYR A 74 -3.64 -3.87 -13.30
N VAL A 75 -4.15 -4.61 -14.28
CA VAL A 75 -4.36 -4.16 -15.64
C VAL A 75 -5.83 -3.81 -15.86
N ASN A 76 -6.08 -2.75 -16.63
CA ASN A 76 -7.42 -2.43 -17.09
C ASN A 76 -7.78 -3.37 -18.25
N ALA A 77 -8.29 -4.57 -17.92
CA ALA A 77 -8.90 -5.48 -18.87
C ALA A 77 -10.38 -5.67 -18.51
N VAL A 78 -11.24 -5.88 -19.51
CA VAL A 78 -12.71 -6.01 -19.35
C VAL A 78 -13.10 -7.09 -18.33
N ASN A 79 -12.21 -8.04 -18.03
CA ASN A 79 -12.37 -9.11 -17.04
C ASN A 79 -11.20 -9.21 -16.04
N GLY A 80 -10.28 -8.24 -15.98
CA GLY A 80 -9.12 -8.27 -15.08
C GLY A 80 -8.08 -9.37 -15.35
N GLN A 81 -8.22 -10.13 -16.44
CA GLN A 81 -7.25 -11.14 -16.87
C GLN A 81 -6.19 -10.48 -17.75
N ALA A 82 -4.92 -10.78 -17.48
CA ALA A 82 -3.88 -10.61 -18.49
C ALA A 82 -4.17 -11.59 -19.62
N ALA A 83 -4.03 -11.14 -20.87
CA ALA A 83 -4.13 -11.99 -22.05
C ALA A 83 -3.15 -13.17 -22.00
#